data_AF-A0A2V8S8U8-F1
#
_entry.id   AF-A0A2V8S8U8-F1
#
_cell.length_a   1.000
_cell.length_b   1.000
_cell.length_c   1.000
_cell.angle_alpha   90.00
_cell.angle_beta   90.00
_cell.angle_gamma   90.00
#
_symmetry.space_group_name_H-M   'P 1'
#
loop_
_entity.id
_entity.type
_entity.pdbx_description
1 polymer ?
#
loop_
_entity_poly.entity_id
_entity_poly.type
_entity_poly.pdbx_seq_one_letter_code
_entity_poly.pdbx_strand_id
1 'polypeptide(L)'
;MANHRNYPIVLAHGIARFDFLLAHLLHTANLFGLDLTLPTDGVNYFKGIARHLRDQGFDIYQSNVSFAAPVTKRAEDLRAEVNKALTLKQSEKVHIIAHSMGGLDARHMLVNLEMAGKVASLTTIGTPHNGTSFADWGIKNGGSVLIESLKNVLDIAGLQDLTTQSCAQFNQTAQNAEAKNEVVYQTYASAEEKAAVFSPLQEPWQIIHDAEGDNDGLVPVTSQQWQAQLRSDDGTTKPIKQHQFPVPADHLNEIGWWDLQEMQRMGGLSLSLLSKIKDYELSIRNVYLDIARNL
;
A
#
# COMPACT_ATOMS: atom_id res chain seq x y z
N MET A 1 22.90 -19.01 -12.65
CA MET A 1 22.40 -17.96 -11.73
C MET A 1 21.19 -17.34 -12.39
N ALA A 2 19.99 -17.58 -11.84
CA ALA A 2 18.76 -17.02 -12.40
C ALA A 2 18.84 -15.49 -12.31
N ASN A 3 18.54 -14.80 -13.42
CA ASN A 3 18.63 -13.35 -13.47
C ASN A 3 17.40 -12.75 -12.75
N HIS A 4 17.50 -12.58 -11.42
CA HIS A 4 16.43 -12.09 -10.53
C HIS A 4 15.77 -10.77 -10.97
N ARG A 5 16.44 -10.01 -11.85
CA ARG A 5 15.93 -8.75 -12.44
C ARG A 5 14.78 -8.93 -13.43
N ASN A 6 14.50 -10.15 -13.88
CA ASN A 6 13.48 -10.41 -14.91
C ASN A 6 12.15 -10.94 -14.35
N TYR A 7 11.99 -11.02 -13.02
CA TYR A 7 10.71 -11.41 -12.44
C TYR A 7 9.67 -10.28 -12.57
N PRO A 8 8.41 -10.59 -12.90
CA PRO A 8 7.37 -9.58 -13.01
C PRO A 8 7.09 -8.96 -11.63
N ILE A 9 6.63 -7.72 -11.64
CA ILE A 9 6.29 -6.95 -10.44
C ILE A 9 4.77 -6.93 -10.29
N VAL A 10 4.29 -7.33 -9.12
CA VAL A 10 2.89 -7.21 -8.71
C VAL A 10 2.75 -5.98 -7.81
N LEU A 11 1.95 -5.01 -8.23
CA LEU A 11 1.55 -3.88 -7.40
C LEU A 11 0.31 -4.28 -6.57
N ALA A 12 0.48 -4.38 -5.26
CA ALA A 12 -0.56 -4.78 -4.32
C ALA A 12 -1.16 -3.56 -3.60
N HIS A 13 -2.42 -3.25 -3.88
CA HIS A 13 -3.09 -2.07 -3.32
C HIS A 13 -3.56 -2.30 -1.88
N GLY A 14 -3.79 -1.20 -1.15
CA GLY A 14 -4.32 -1.21 0.20
C GLY A 14 -5.82 -1.45 0.30
N ILE A 15 -6.36 -1.13 1.47
CA ILE A 15 -7.79 -1.23 1.79
C ILE A 15 -8.59 -0.19 1.00
N ALA A 16 -9.87 -0.49 0.75
CA ALA A 16 -10.87 0.45 0.27
C ALA A 16 -10.44 1.27 -0.97
N ARG A 17 -10.24 0.59 -2.10
CA ARG A 17 -9.91 1.19 -3.40
C ARG A 17 -10.87 2.31 -3.82
N PHE A 18 -10.50 3.55 -3.51
CA PHE A 18 -11.28 4.75 -3.83
C PHE A 18 -11.36 5.00 -5.35
N ASP A 19 -10.39 4.49 -6.11
CA ASP A 19 -10.38 4.57 -7.58
C ASP A 19 -11.56 3.82 -8.21
N PHE A 20 -12.04 2.75 -7.60
CA PHE A 20 -13.23 2.05 -8.08
C PHE A 20 -14.49 2.93 -7.97
N LEU A 21 -14.61 3.68 -6.87
CA LEU A 21 -15.72 4.62 -6.67
C LEU A 21 -15.63 5.81 -7.62
N LEU A 22 -14.43 6.34 -7.83
CA LEU A 22 -14.20 7.44 -8.76
C LEU A 22 -14.45 7.02 -10.21
N ALA A 23 -13.96 5.85 -10.62
CA ALA A 23 -14.21 5.30 -11.96
C ALA A 23 -15.71 5.05 -12.18
N HIS A 24 -16.44 4.56 -11.17
CA HIS A 24 -17.88 4.41 -11.23
C HIS A 24 -18.60 5.76 -11.38
N LEU A 25 -18.18 6.78 -10.62
CA LEU A 25 -18.73 8.13 -10.69
C LEU A 25 -18.44 8.81 -12.04
N LEU A 26 -17.25 8.63 -12.60
CA LEU A 26 -16.90 9.13 -13.93
C LEU A 26 -17.70 8.41 -15.02
N HIS A 27 -17.90 7.11 -14.88
CA HIS A 27 -18.73 6.34 -15.81
C HIS A 27 -20.20 6.78 -15.75
N THR A 28 -20.76 7.01 -14.56
CA THR A 28 -22.13 7.55 -14.42
C THR A 28 -22.23 8.97 -14.97
N ALA A 29 -21.26 9.84 -14.70
CA ALA A 29 -21.22 11.19 -15.29
C ALA A 29 -21.17 11.17 -16.83
N ASN A 30 -20.36 10.29 -17.42
CA ASN A 30 -20.30 10.06 -18.86
C ASN A 30 -21.65 9.54 -19.42
N LEU A 31 -22.34 8.65 -18.70
CA LEU A 31 -23.70 8.18 -19.05
C LEU A 31 -24.73 9.32 -19.05
N PHE A 32 -24.54 10.35 -18.22
CA PHE A 32 -25.36 11.56 -18.19
C PHE A 32 -24.87 12.68 -19.13
N GLY A 33 -23.94 12.37 -20.04
CA GLY A 33 -23.51 13.29 -21.09
C GLY A 33 -22.45 14.32 -20.67
N LEU A 34 -21.84 14.16 -19.51
CA LEU A 34 -20.65 14.91 -19.10
C LEU A 34 -19.41 14.13 -19.55
N ASP A 35 -18.80 14.49 -20.68
CA ASP A 35 -17.56 13.84 -21.16
C ASP A 35 -16.38 14.18 -20.23
N LEU A 36 -16.13 13.32 -19.26
CA LEU A 36 -15.04 13.37 -18.29
C LEU A 36 -14.02 12.26 -18.58
N THR A 37 -13.57 12.17 -19.83
CA THR A 37 -12.52 11.23 -20.24
C THR A 37 -11.16 11.58 -19.63
N LEU A 38 -10.83 10.94 -18.51
CA LEU A 38 -9.48 10.90 -17.96
C LEU A 38 -8.69 9.74 -18.57
N PRO A 39 -7.35 9.85 -18.76
CA PRO A 39 -6.53 8.71 -19.13
C PRO A 39 -6.78 7.56 -18.14
N THR A 40 -6.92 6.33 -18.63
CA THR A 40 -7.28 5.15 -17.81
C THR A 40 -6.39 4.94 -16.57
N ASP A 41 -5.14 5.40 -16.61
CA ASP A 41 -4.17 5.29 -15.51
C ASP A 41 -4.15 6.50 -14.56
N GLY A 42 -4.79 7.62 -14.93
CA GLY A 42 -4.85 8.84 -14.13
C GLY A 42 -5.84 8.77 -12.97
N VAL A 43 -6.68 7.73 -12.97
CA VAL A 43 -7.68 7.44 -11.94
C VAL A 43 -7.41 6.14 -11.20
N ASN A 44 -6.30 5.45 -11.48
CA ASN A 44 -5.95 4.19 -10.82
C ASN A 44 -5.39 4.45 -9.41
N TYR A 45 -5.61 3.51 -8.49
CA TYR A 45 -4.96 3.48 -7.17
C TYR A 45 -3.48 3.83 -7.24
N PHE A 46 -2.70 3.16 -8.09
CA PHE A 46 -1.30 3.50 -8.36
C PHE A 46 -1.20 4.48 -9.54
N LYS A 47 -1.44 5.78 -9.27
CA LYS A 47 -1.73 6.80 -10.30
C LYS A 47 -0.57 7.03 -11.27
N GLY A 48 -0.70 6.46 -12.48
CA GLY A 48 0.31 6.52 -13.53
C GLY A 48 1.61 5.74 -13.25
N ILE A 49 1.74 5.10 -12.08
CA ILE A 49 2.94 4.37 -11.67
C ILE A 49 3.13 3.11 -12.53
N ALA A 50 2.07 2.30 -12.68
CA ALA A 50 2.16 1.07 -13.47
C ALA A 50 2.57 1.33 -14.93
N ARG A 51 2.04 2.40 -15.53
CA ARG A 51 2.44 2.84 -16.87
C ARG A 51 3.88 3.30 -16.92
N HIS A 52 4.30 4.17 -15.98
CA HIS A 52 5.67 4.68 -15.92
C HIS A 52 6.70 3.54 -15.84
N LEU A 53 6.42 2.51 -15.05
CA LEU A 53 7.27 1.32 -14.96
C LEU A 53 7.26 0.48 -16.25
N ARG A 54 6.09 0.28 -16.89
CA ARG A 54 6.01 -0.44 -18.18
C ARG A 54 6.78 0.28 -19.28
N ASP A 55 6.71 1.61 -19.32
CA ASP A 55 7.44 2.44 -20.27
C ASP A 55 8.98 2.32 -20.08
N GLN A 56 9.42 1.84 -18.91
CA GLN A 56 10.83 1.52 -18.60
C GLN A 56 11.18 0.03 -18.82
N GLY A 57 10.24 -0.77 -19.35
CA GLY A 57 10.47 -2.17 -19.71
C GLY A 57 10.16 -3.20 -18.63
N PHE A 58 9.54 -2.81 -17.51
CA PHE A 58 9.15 -3.75 -16.46
C PHE A 58 7.80 -4.43 -16.77
N ASP A 59 7.70 -5.73 -16.47
CA ASP A 59 6.43 -6.48 -16.53
C ASP A 59 5.59 -6.20 -15.27
N ILE A 60 4.59 -5.31 -15.39
CA ILE A 60 3.77 -4.87 -14.26
C ILE A 60 2.36 -5.49 -14.27
N TYR A 61 2.00 -6.14 -13.17
CA TYR A 61 0.66 -6.64 -12.87
C TYR A 61 0.09 -5.86 -11.69
N GLN A 62 -1.17 -5.46 -11.75
CA GLN A 62 -1.85 -4.76 -10.65
C GLN A 62 -2.85 -5.72 -10.03
N SER A 63 -2.79 -5.90 -8.71
CA SER A 63 -3.74 -6.77 -8.03
C SER A 63 -5.14 -6.19 -8.08
N ASN A 64 -6.13 -7.07 -7.98
CA ASN A 64 -7.51 -6.71 -7.73
C ASN A 64 -8.02 -7.60 -6.60
N VAL A 65 -7.85 -7.13 -5.36
CA VAL A 65 -8.29 -7.86 -4.16
C VAL A 65 -9.55 -7.23 -3.57
N SER A 66 -10.26 -7.99 -2.73
CA SER A 66 -11.50 -7.57 -2.08
C SER A 66 -11.36 -6.20 -1.40
N PHE A 67 -12.38 -5.34 -1.55
CA PHE A 67 -12.35 -3.92 -1.18
C PHE A 67 -11.84 -3.65 0.24
N ALA A 68 -12.57 -4.07 1.27
CA ALA A 68 -12.21 -3.89 2.68
C ALA A 68 -12.39 -5.16 3.52
N ALA A 69 -12.38 -6.31 2.85
CA ALA A 69 -12.49 -7.63 3.49
C ALA A 69 -11.28 -7.91 4.42
N PRO A 70 -11.38 -8.90 5.32
CA PRO A 70 -10.26 -9.33 6.16
C PRO A 70 -9.00 -9.66 5.36
N VAL A 71 -7.84 -9.47 5.98
CA VAL A 71 -6.53 -9.77 5.40
C VAL A 71 -6.45 -11.23 4.93
N THR A 72 -7.11 -12.16 5.60
CA THR A 72 -7.17 -13.57 5.19
C THR A 72 -7.79 -13.74 3.81
N LYS A 73 -8.94 -13.10 3.56
CA LYS A 73 -9.61 -13.13 2.26
C LYS A 73 -8.80 -12.38 1.19
N ARG A 74 -8.28 -11.21 1.53
CA ARG A 74 -7.47 -10.40 0.61
C ARG A 74 -6.16 -11.10 0.24
N ALA A 75 -5.55 -11.85 1.15
CA ALA A 75 -4.38 -12.68 0.88
C ALA A 75 -4.68 -13.82 -0.12
N GLU A 76 -5.87 -14.42 -0.06
CA GLU A 76 -6.31 -15.42 -1.06
C GLU A 76 -6.51 -14.81 -2.44
N ASP A 77 -7.10 -13.61 -2.51
CA ASP A 77 -7.26 -12.87 -3.76
C ASP A 77 -5.89 -12.49 -4.33
N LEU A 78 -4.96 -11.99 -3.49
CA LEU A 78 -3.61 -11.65 -3.89
C LEU A 78 -2.85 -12.88 -4.40
N ARG A 79 -3.02 -14.05 -3.76
CA ARG A 79 -2.47 -15.32 -4.23
C ARG A 79 -2.95 -15.65 -5.65
N ALA A 80 -4.22 -15.43 -5.95
CA ALA A 80 -4.76 -15.67 -7.29
C ALA A 80 -4.11 -14.74 -8.32
N GLU A 81 -3.97 -13.45 -8.00
CA GLU A 81 -3.31 -12.46 -8.87
C GLU A 81 -1.82 -12.77 -9.08
N VAL A 82 -1.09 -13.19 -8.04
CA VAL A 82 0.30 -13.62 -8.15
C VAL A 82 0.45 -14.86 -9.04
N ASN A 83 -0.37 -15.89 -8.84
CA ASN A 83 -0.33 -17.09 -9.68
C ASN A 83 -0.68 -16.80 -11.15
N LYS A 84 -1.60 -15.87 -11.38
CA LYS A 84 -1.93 -15.37 -12.72
C LYS A 84 -0.73 -14.66 -13.36
N ALA A 85 -0.05 -13.76 -12.63
CA ALA A 85 1.15 -13.08 -13.11
C ALA A 85 2.29 -14.06 -13.46
N LEU A 86 2.54 -15.06 -12.59
CA LEU A 86 3.51 -16.13 -12.84
C LEU A 86 3.19 -16.90 -14.12
N THR A 87 1.92 -17.27 -14.31
CA THR A 87 1.46 -18.03 -15.48
C THR A 87 1.60 -17.21 -16.76
N LEU A 88 1.13 -15.97 -16.76
CA LEU A 88 1.18 -15.10 -17.94
C LEU A 88 2.61 -14.76 -18.35
N LYS A 89 3.50 -14.52 -17.38
CA LYS A 89 4.91 -14.22 -17.65
C LYS A 89 5.78 -15.47 -17.85
N GLN A 90 5.26 -16.66 -17.54
CA GLN A 90 6.05 -17.90 -17.46
C GLN A 90 7.25 -17.74 -16.52
N SER A 91 7.01 -17.13 -15.35
CA SER A 91 8.02 -16.85 -14.34
C SER A 91 7.88 -17.78 -13.13
N GLU A 92 8.98 -18.09 -12.46
CA GLU A 92 9.00 -18.91 -11.24
C GLU A 92 8.67 -18.10 -9.98
N LYS A 93 9.10 -16.83 -9.95
CA LYS A 93 8.87 -15.91 -8.84
C LYS A 93 8.34 -14.56 -9.35
N VAL A 94 7.76 -13.77 -8.44
CA VAL A 94 7.41 -12.35 -8.64
C VAL A 94 8.14 -11.48 -7.63
N HIS A 95 8.26 -10.19 -7.94
CA HIS A 95 8.46 -9.17 -6.92
C HIS A 95 7.11 -8.55 -6.55
N ILE A 96 6.93 -8.17 -5.29
CA ILE A 96 5.73 -7.48 -4.83
C ILE A 96 6.11 -6.09 -4.31
N ILE A 97 5.44 -5.07 -4.82
CA ILE A 97 5.44 -3.72 -4.22
C ILE A 97 4.03 -3.49 -3.68
N ALA A 98 3.92 -3.37 -2.37
CA ALA A 98 2.65 -3.34 -1.67
C ALA A 98 2.49 -2.04 -0.89
N HIS A 99 1.31 -1.43 -0.98
CA HIS A 99 0.98 -0.20 -0.27
C HIS A 99 -0.01 -0.50 0.86
N SER A 100 0.16 0.13 2.03
CA SER A 100 -0.80 0.08 3.13
C SER A 100 -1.15 -1.37 3.52
N MET A 101 -2.43 -1.71 3.65
CA MET A 101 -2.93 -3.07 3.94
C MET A 101 -2.45 -4.13 2.93
N GLY A 102 -2.09 -3.75 1.70
CA GLY A 102 -1.54 -4.68 0.71
C GLY A 102 -0.26 -5.37 1.19
N GLY A 103 0.52 -4.71 2.05
CA GLY A 103 1.70 -5.31 2.68
C GLY A 103 1.34 -6.39 3.70
N LEU A 104 0.24 -6.21 4.45
CA LEU A 104 -0.30 -7.24 5.34
C LEU A 104 -0.86 -8.41 4.54
N ASP A 105 -1.60 -8.14 3.46
CA ASP A 105 -2.12 -9.18 2.54
C ASP A 105 -0.97 -10.04 2.00
N ALA A 106 0.12 -9.40 1.56
CA ALA A 106 1.29 -10.09 1.07
C ALA A 106 1.94 -10.95 2.16
N ARG A 107 2.15 -10.41 3.37
CA ARG A 107 2.73 -11.19 4.47
C ARG A 107 1.87 -12.39 4.87
N HIS A 108 0.56 -12.21 5.01
CA HIS A 108 -0.37 -13.31 5.28
C HIS A 108 -0.36 -14.36 4.15
N MET A 109 -0.30 -13.92 2.89
CA MET A 109 -0.17 -14.83 1.75
C MET A 109 1.13 -15.64 1.80
N LEU A 110 2.26 -15.01 2.14
CA LEU A 110 3.56 -15.68 2.26
C LEU A 110 3.57 -16.74 3.37
N VAL A 111 3.00 -16.40 4.53
CA VAL A 111 3.05 -17.23 5.75
C VAL A 111 1.97 -18.31 5.76
N ASN A 112 0.71 -17.94 5.47
CA ASN A 112 -0.44 -18.81 5.67
C ASN A 112 -0.84 -19.59 4.42
N LEU A 113 -0.42 -19.14 3.24
CA LEU A 113 -0.81 -19.73 1.95
C LEU A 113 0.37 -20.31 1.15
N GLU A 114 1.50 -20.54 1.82
CA GLU A 114 2.70 -21.20 1.27
C GLU A 114 3.28 -20.53 0.01
N MET A 115 3.10 -19.22 -0.13
CA MET A 115 3.52 -18.49 -1.33
C MET A 115 4.97 -17.98 -1.28
N ALA A 116 5.69 -18.18 -0.18
CA ALA A 116 7.06 -17.70 -0.04
C ALA A 116 8.02 -18.21 -1.12
N GLY A 117 7.85 -19.45 -1.60
CA GLY A 117 8.65 -20.00 -2.69
C GLY A 117 8.43 -19.33 -4.06
N LYS A 118 7.36 -18.54 -4.21
CA LYS A 118 6.95 -17.87 -5.45
C LYS A 118 7.19 -16.36 -5.43
N VAL A 119 7.80 -15.84 -4.38
CA VAL A 119 8.06 -14.40 -4.20
C VAL A 119 9.56 -14.21 -3.97
N ALA A 120 10.17 -13.35 -4.78
CA ALA A 120 11.58 -13.01 -4.66
C ALA A 120 11.79 -11.87 -3.65
N SER A 121 10.94 -10.85 -3.70
CA SER A 121 10.96 -9.74 -2.74
C SER A 121 9.55 -9.24 -2.40
N LEU A 122 9.44 -8.67 -1.20
CA LEU A 122 8.30 -7.87 -0.77
C LEU A 122 8.81 -6.50 -0.32
N THR A 123 8.44 -5.48 -1.09
CA THR A 123 8.61 -4.06 -0.73
C THR A 123 7.29 -3.54 -0.20
N THR A 124 7.28 -2.98 1.00
CA THR A 124 6.11 -2.32 1.58
C THR A 124 6.29 -0.81 1.63
N ILE A 125 5.20 -0.07 1.41
CA ILE A 125 5.14 1.40 1.45
C ILE A 125 3.93 1.76 2.32
N GLY A 126 4.13 2.51 3.40
CA GLY A 126 3.03 2.92 4.29
C GLY A 126 2.30 1.77 4.99
N THR A 127 2.86 0.56 5.05
CA THR A 127 2.15 -0.61 5.60
C THR A 127 2.08 -0.57 7.12
N PRO A 128 0.89 -0.73 7.75
CA PRO A 128 0.77 -0.78 9.20
C PRO A 128 1.22 -2.14 9.76
N HIS A 129 2.52 -2.46 9.70
CA HIS A 129 3.03 -3.78 10.14
C HIS A 129 2.79 -4.05 11.63
N ASN A 130 2.71 -2.99 12.44
CA ASN A 130 2.41 -3.03 13.87
C ASN A 130 1.00 -2.47 14.17
N GLY A 131 0.15 -2.30 13.15
CA GLY A 131 -1.16 -1.66 13.26
C GLY A 131 -1.09 -0.14 13.30
N THR A 132 -2.21 0.51 13.62
CA THR A 132 -2.30 1.96 13.81
C THR A 132 -3.26 2.29 14.95
N SER A 133 -2.88 3.23 15.82
CA SER A 133 -3.76 3.71 16.90
C SER A 133 -5.06 4.33 16.39
N PHE A 134 -5.12 4.78 15.14
CA PHE A 134 -6.37 5.23 14.52
C PHE A 134 -7.37 4.09 14.35
N ALA A 135 -6.92 2.89 13.97
CA ALA A 135 -7.79 1.71 13.89
C ALA A 135 -8.29 1.31 15.29
N ASP A 136 -7.40 1.34 16.30
CA ASP A 136 -7.76 1.08 17.70
C ASP A 136 -8.81 2.08 18.20
N TRP A 137 -8.61 3.36 17.91
CA TRP A 137 -9.57 4.43 18.21
C TRP A 137 -10.90 4.17 17.53
N GLY A 138 -10.90 3.80 16.24
CA GLY A 138 -12.11 3.49 15.49
C GLY A 138 -12.92 2.35 16.12
N ILE A 139 -12.25 1.26 16.50
CA ILE A 139 -12.90 0.12 17.18
C ILE A 139 -13.46 0.54 18.54
N LYS A 140 -12.71 1.31 19.34
CA LYS A 140 -13.16 1.79 20.65
C LYS A 140 -14.35 2.76 20.57
N ASN A 141 -14.45 3.54 19.50
CA ASN A 141 -15.49 4.55 19.30
C ASN A 141 -16.66 4.08 18.44
N GLY A 142 -16.97 2.77 18.46
CA GLY A 142 -18.17 2.21 17.84
C GLY A 142 -18.00 1.67 16.42
N GLY A 143 -16.77 1.65 15.88
CA GLY A 143 -16.47 1.04 14.58
C GLY A 143 -16.83 -0.44 14.51
N SER A 144 -16.73 -1.18 15.62
CA SER A 144 -17.15 -2.59 15.71
C SER A 144 -18.65 -2.79 15.43
N VAL A 145 -19.49 -1.88 15.91
CA VAL A 145 -20.94 -1.90 15.66
C VAL A 145 -21.25 -1.61 14.19
N LEU A 146 -20.50 -0.68 13.58
CA LEU A 146 -20.63 -0.36 12.15
C LEU A 146 -20.20 -1.53 11.25
N ILE A 147 -19.06 -2.17 11.55
CA ILE A 147 -18.58 -3.37 10.85
C ILE A 147 -19.63 -4.48 10.88
N GLU A 148 -20.15 -4.79 12.07
CA GLU A 148 -21.17 -5.82 12.23
C GLU A 148 -22.49 -5.47 11.50
N SER A 149 -22.86 -4.19 11.47
CA SER A 149 -24.08 -3.71 10.79
C SER A 149 -23.96 -3.79 9.26
N LEU A 150 -22.77 -3.57 8.71
CA LEU A 150 -22.53 -3.54 7.26
C LEU A 150 -22.08 -4.88 6.67
N LYS A 151 -21.72 -5.88 7.47
CA LYS A 151 -21.12 -7.15 7.00
C LYS A 151 -21.89 -7.87 5.87
N ASN A 152 -23.22 -7.75 5.85
CA ASN A 152 -24.09 -8.39 4.85
C ASN A 152 -24.22 -7.57 3.55
N VAL A 153 -23.71 -6.33 3.55
CA VAL A 153 -23.83 -5.36 2.45
C VAL A 153 -22.45 -5.02 1.88
N LEU A 154 -21.47 -4.78 2.74
CA LEU A 154 -20.08 -4.49 2.39
C LEU A 154 -19.15 -5.07 3.46
N ASP A 155 -18.20 -5.90 3.05
CA ASP A 155 -17.20 -6.45 3.96
C ASP A 155 -16.14 -5.37 4.26
N ILE A 156 -16.20 -4.84 5.48
CA ILE A 156 -15.26 -3.85 6.05
C ILE A 156 -14.52 -4.40 7.27
N ALA A 157 -14.58 -5.72 7.50
CA ALA A 157 -13.93 -6.34 8.65
C ALA A 157 -12.40 -6.24 8.61
N GLY A 158 -11.82 -5.95 7.44
CA GLY A 158 -10.40 -5.64 7.27
C GLY A 158 -9.91 -4.47 8.14
N LEU A 159 -10.80 -3.56 8.57
CA LEU A 159 -10.44 -2.49 9.51
C LEU A 159 -9.99 -3.03 10.87
N GLN A 160 -10.51 -4.18 11.31
CA GLN A 160 -10.11 -4.81 12.56
C GLN A 160 -8.69 -5.42 12.48
N ASP A 161 -8.27 -5.85 11.29
CA ASP A 161 -6.93 -6.40 11.06
C ASP A 161 -5.84 -5.30 11.09
N LEU A 162 -6.22 -4.03 10.95
CA LEU A 162 -5.31 -2.88 11.06
C LEU A 162 -5.05 -2.44 12.51
N THR A 163 -5.74 -3.04 13.50
CA THR A 163 -5.52 -2.73 14.91
C THR A 163 -4.13 -3.19 15.37
N THR A 164 -3.57 -2.50 16.36
CA THR A 164 -2.25 -2.84 16.91
C THR A 164 -2.24 -4.25 17.51
N GLN A 165 -3.36 -4.64 18.14
CA GLN A 165 -3.54 -5.97 18.71
C GLN A 165 -3.51 -7.07 17.63
N SER A 166 -4.30 -6.93 16.55
CA SER A 166 -4.34 -7.93 15.48
C SER A 166 -2.99 -8.06 14.78
N CYS A 167 -2.33 -6.94 14.48
CA CYS A 167 -1.00 -6.94 13.87
C CYS A 167 0.07 -7.58 14.77
N ALA A 168 0.05 -7.31 16.09
CA ALA A 168 0.97 -7.94 17.04
C ALA A 168 0.79 -9.47 17.11
N GLN A 169 -0.46 -9.94 17.11
CA GLN A 169 -0.77 -11.37 17.08
C GLN A 169 -0.25 -12.03 15.80
N PHE A 170 -0.46 -11.41 14.65
CA PHE A 170 0.10 -11.91 13.39
C PHE A 170 1.63 -11.92 13.41
N ASN A 171 2.28 -10.83 13.82
CA ASN A 171 3.74 -10.75 13.90
C ASN A 171 4.34 -11.88 14.74
N GLN A 172 3.73 -12.19 15.90
CA GLN A 172 4.18 -13.28 16.77
C GLN A 172 4.16 -14.64 16.07
N THR A 173 3.11 -14.92 15.30
CA THR A 173 2.94 -16.22 14.61
C THR A 173 3.73 -16.30 13.30
N ALA A 174 3.93 -15.17 12.63
CA ALA A 174 4.61 -15.07 11.34
C ALA A 174 6.15 -15.09 11.44
N GLN A 175 6.72 -14.57 12.53
CA GLN A 175 8.15 -14.28 12.66
C GLN A 175 9.06 -15.46 12.28
N ASN A 176 8.74 -16.68 12.71
CA ASN A 176 9.52 -17.87 12.38
C ASN A 176 9.52 -18.17 10.87
N ALA A 177 8.37 -18.11 10.22
CA ALA A 177 8.23 -18.37 8.79
C ALA A 177 8.89 -17.27 7.96
N GLU A 178 8.72 -16.01 8.36
CA GLU A 178 9.31 -14.85 7.69
C GLU A 178 10.84 -14.83 7.82
N ALA A 179 11.39 -15.18 8.99
CA ALA A 179 12.83 -15.28 9.20
C ALA A 179 13.49 -16.38 8.34
N LYS A 180 12.78 -17.51 8.11
CA LYS A 180 13.35 -18.71 7.49
C LYS A 180 13.15 -18.81 5.97
N ASN A 181 12.20 -18.08 5.41
CA ASN A 181 11.98 -18.14 3.95
C ASN A 181 13.07 -17.39 3.16
N GLU A 182 13.05 -17.45 1.83
CA GLU A 182 14.05 -16.76 0.98
C GLU A 182 13.63 -15.36 0.51
N VAL A 183 12.45 -14.87 0.92
CA VAL A 183 11.94 -13.57 0.48
C VAL A 183 12.80 -12.45 1.06
N VAL A 184 13.21 -11.52 0.19
CA VAL A 184 13.87 -10.27 0.60
C VAL A 184 12.79 -9.26 1.01
N TYR A 185 12.90 -8.73 2.23
CA TYR A 185 11.97 -7.74 2.76
C TYR A 185 12.59 -6.35 2.79
N GLN A 186 11.82 -5.36 2.37
CA GLN A 186 12.17 -3.96 2.54
C GLN A 186 10.93 -3.09 2.78
N THR A 187 11.09 -2.03 3.56
CA THR A 187 10.03 -1.10 3.94
C THR A 187 10.40 0.32 3.52
N TYR A 188 9.42 1.11 3.11
CA TYR A 188 9.52 2.54 2.90
C TYR A 188 8.53 3.23 3.82
N ALA A 189 9.05 3.99 4.78
CA ALA A 189 8.25 4.76 5.72
C ALA A 189 8.19 6.23 5.32
N SER A 190 7.01 6.81 5.32
CA SER A 190 6.76 8.23 5.06
C SER A 190 6.16 8.92 6.29
N ALA A 191 6.36 10.23 6.35
CA ALA A 191 5.66 11.11 7.25
C ALA A 191 5.37 12.43 6.53
N GLU A 192 4.32 13.11 6.96
CA GLU A 192 3.99 14.44 6.47
C GLU A 192 3.51 15.33 7.62
N GLU A 193 3.76 16.62 7.50
CA GLU A 193 3.28 17.62 8.44
C GLU A 193 1.75 17.70 8.37
N LYS A 194 1.06 17.80 9.51
CA LYS A 194 -0.43 17.84 9.55
C LYS A 194 -1.05 18.80 8.55
N ALA A 195 -0.45 19.99 8.37
CA ALA A 195 -0.96 21.03 7.48
C ALA A 195 -0.79 20.69 5.99
N ALA A 196 0.03 19.71 5.65
CA ALA A 196 0.27 19.20 4.30
C ALA A 196 -0.39 17.84 4.04
N VAL A 197 -1.04 17.24 5.05
CA VAL A 197 -1.84 16.03 4.88
C VAL A 197 -3.21 16.37 4.30
N PHE A 198 -3.72 15.53 3.39
CA PHE A 198 -5.07 15.60 2.84
C PHE A 198 -6.09 15.81 3.95
N SER A 199 -6.96 16.81 3.85
CA SER A 199 -7.77 17.28 4.99
C SER A 199 -8.56 16.19 5.72
N PRO A 200 -9.21 15.22 5.03
CA PRO A 200 -9.89 14.10 5.69
C PRO A 200 -8.96 13.20 6.53
N LEU A 201 -7.66 13.22 6.28
CA LEU A 201 -6.66 12.47 7.05
C LEU A 201 -6.07 13.28 8.22
N GLN A 202 -6.37 14.57 8.38
CA GLN A 202 -5.78 15.39 9.46
C GLN A 202 -6.27 15.04 10.86
N GLU A 203 -7.52 14.57 11.00
CA GLU A 203 -8.04 14.08 12.29
C GLU A 203 -7.41 12.72 12.65
N PRO A 204 -7.42 11.71 11.76
CA PRO A 204 -6.61 10.50 11.94
C PRO A 204 -5.13 10.79 12.25
N TRP A 205 -4.51 11.73 11.52
CA TRP A 205 -3.14 12.18 11.77
C TRP A 205 -2.95 12.66 13.21
N GLN A 206 -3.88 13.45 13.76
CA GLN A 206 -3.77 13.96 15.12
C GLN A 206 -3.89 12.84 16.16
N ILE A 207 -4.84 11.92 15.96
CA ILE A 207 -5.03 10.76 16.85
C ILE A 207 -3.74 9.94 16.92
N ILE A 208 -3.12 9.68 15.76
CA ILE A 208 -1.87 8.93 15.67
C ILE A 208 -0.72 9.73 16.25
N HIS A 209 -0.63 11.03 15.95
CA HIS A 209 0.46 11.87 16.44
C HIS A 209 0.51 11.94 17.96
N ASP A 210 -0.65 12.09 18.60
CA ASP A 210 -0.76 12.13 20.06
C ASP A 210 -0.35 10.81 20.73
N ALA A 211 -0.49 9.67 20.03
CA ALA A 211 -0.22 8.34 20.56
C ALA A 211 1.17 7.78 20.18
N GLU A 212 1.62 8.05 18.95
CA GLU A 212 2.71 7.32 18.28
C GLU A 212 3.70 8.24 17.54
N GLY A 213 3.40 9.55 17.41
CA GLY A 213 4.28 10.55 16.80
C GLY A 213 4.14 10.69 15.27
N ASP A 214 5.26 10.85 14.57
CA ASP A 214 5.28 11.12 13.12
C ASP A 214 4.53 10.04 12.33
N ASN A 215 3.71 10.48 11.38
CA ASN A 215 2.84 9.61 10.60
C ASN A 215 2.46 10.21 9.23
N ASP A 216 1.93 9.37 8.35
CA ASP A 216 1.49 9.70 6.98
C ASP A 216 -0.01 10.12 6.92
N GLY A 217 -0.65 10.30 8.06
CA GLY A 217 -2.10 10.55 8.17
C GLY A 217 -2.95 9.31 8.44
N LEU A 218 -2.43 8.09 8.29
CA LEU A 218 -3.16 6.85 8.61
C LEU A 218 -2.32 5.81 9.38
N VAL A 219 -1.00 5.85 9.23
CA VAL A 219 -0.08 4.88 9.80
C VAL A 219 1.14 5.59 10.40
N PRO A 220 1.51 5.32 11.66
CA PRO A 220 2.72 5.88 12.26
C PRO A 220 3.99 5.32 11.61
N VAL A 221 5.03 6.16 11.50
CA VAL A 221 6.33 5.78 10.91
C VAL A 221 6.90 4.51 11.56
N THR A 222 6.75 4.37 12.87
CA THR A 222 7.22 3.21 13.64
C THR A 222 6.53 1.90 13.22
N SER A 223 5.27 1.96 12.80
CA SER A 223 4.54 0.81 12.26
C SER A 223 4.94 0.53 10.81
N GLN A 224 5.13 1.58 10.00
CA GLN A 224 5.59 1.46 8.61
C GLN A 224 6.98 0.82 8.51
N GLN A 225 7.89 1.19 9.41
CA GLN A 225 9.25 0.64 9.46
C GLN A 225 9.30 -0.84 9.84
N TRP A 226 8.24 -1.38 10.45
CA TRP A 226 8.17 -2.74 10.97
C TRP A 226 9.24 -3.03 12.04
N GLN A 227 10.29 -3.80 11.69
CA GLN A 227 11.43 -4.08 12.56
C GLN A 227 12.70 -4.25 11.70
N ALA A 228 13.87 -3.94 12.24
CA ALA A 228 15.12 -3.99 11.48
C ALA A 228 15.58 -5.43 11.13
N GLN A 229 15.20 -6.41 11.96
CA GLN A 229 15.63 -7.80 11.80
C GLN A 229 14.57 -8.76 12.35
N LEU A 230 14.25 -9.79 11.58
CA LEU A 230 13.48 -10.96 12.01
C LEU A 230 14.41 -11.96 12.69
N ARG A 231 13.91 -12.65 13.71
CA ARG A 231 14.65 -13.69 14.43
C ARG A 231 13.75 -14.89 14.71
N SER A 232 14.07 -16.06 14.19
CA SER A 232 13.36 -17.28 14.56
C SER A 232 13.85 -17.87 15.88
N ASP A 233 13.08 -18.81 16.41
CA ASP A 233 13.38 -19.52 17.66
C ASP A 233 14.66 -20.36 17.60
N ASP A 234 15.07 -20.80 16.41
CA ASP A 234 16.34 -21.51 16.18
C ASP A 234 17.54 -20.58 15.98
N GLY A 235 17.33 -19.27 16.12
CA GLY A 235 18.37 -18.26 16.00
C GLY A 235 18.65 -17.78 14.56
N THR A 236 17.94 -18.29 13.54
CA THR A 236 18.03 -17.74 12.18
C THR A 236 17.59 -16.27 12.21
N THR A 237 18.42 -15.39 11.65
CA THR A 237 18.10 -13.97 11.54
C THR A 237 17.99 -13.56 10.09
N LYS A 238 17.07 -12.63 9.81
CA LYS A 238 16.92 -12.03 8.48
C LYS A 238 16.77 -10.52 8.61
N PRO A 239 17.65 -9.72 8.00
CA PRO A 239 17.49 -8.28 7.98
C PRO A 239 16.30 -7.87 7.11
N ILE A 240 15.60 -6.81 7.53
CA ILE A 240 14.63 -6.10 6.72
C ILE A 240 15.29 -4.77 6.34
N LYS A 241 15.36 -4.45 5.05
CA LYS A 241 15.94 -3.17 4.62
C LYS A 241 14.93 -2.05 4.87
N GLN A 242 15.27 -1.11 5.74
CA GLN A 242 14.37 0.00 6.08
C GLN A 242 14.81 1.25 5.33
N HIS A 243 13.86 1.87 4.62
CA HIS A 243 14.06 3.09 3.85
C HIS A 243 13.10 4.17 4.33
N GLN A 244 13.51 5.42 4.17
CA GLN A 244 12.62 6.56 4.23
C GLN A 244 12.04 6.79 2.84
N PHE A 245 10.76 7.15 2.76
CA PHE A 245 10.16 7.54 1.50
C PHE A 245 10.88 8.82 1.00
N PRO A 246 11.40 8.84 -0.24
CA PRO A 246 12.36 9.89 -0.65
C PRO A 246 11.79 11.31 -0.77
N VAL A 247 10.46 11.44 -0.70
CA VAL A 247 9.76 12.71 -0.74
C VAL A 247 8.77 12.76 0.42
N PRO A 248 8.51 13.92 1.04
CA PRO A 248 7.38 14.08 1.95
C PRO A 248 6.08 13.67 1.24
N ALA A 249 5.32 12.79 1.88
CA ALA A 249 4.12 12.21 1.34
C ALA A 249 3.22 11.76 2.47
N ASP A 250 1.96 12.19 2.43
CA ASP A 250 0.89 11.52 3.17
C ASP A 250 0.54 10.15 2.54
N HIS A 251 -0.37 9.43 3.16
CA HIS A 251 -0.74 8.07 2.77
C HIS A 251 -1.33 7.95 1.36
N LEU A 252 -1.88 9.03 0.78
CA LEU A 252 -2.38 9.05 -0.60
C LEU A 252 -1.31 9.54 -1.58
N ASN A 253 -0.45 10.45 -1.14
CA ASN A 253 0.69 10.91 -1.90
C ASN A 253 1.64 9.77 -2.26
N GLU A 254 1.83 8.78 -1.37
CA GLU A 254 2.64 7.59 -1.59
C GLU A 254 2.26 6.79 -2.86
N ILE A 255 1.03 6.94 -3.35
CA ILE A 255 0.50 6.28 -4.55
C ILE A 255 0.17 7.28 -5.68
N GLY A 256 0.62 8.52 -5.55
CA GLY A 256 0.58 9.57 -6.58
C GLY A 256 -0.68 10.45 -6.56
N TRP A 257 -1.48 10.36 -5.50
CA TRP A 257 -2.68 11.18 -5.32
C TRP A 257 -2.40 12.41 -4.44
N TRP A 258 -3.05 13.53 -4.73
CA TRP A 258 -2.77 14.83 -4.10
C TRP A 258 -4.05 15.68 -4.02
N ASP A 259 -4.05 16.71 -3.15
CA ASP A 259 -5.19 17.58 -2.82
C ASP A 259 -4.94 19.08 -3.06
N LEU A 260 -6.02 19.85 -3.25
CA LEU A 260 -6.05 21.33 -3.32
C LEU A 260 -5.50 22.09 -2.11
N GLN A 261 -5.46 21.54 -0.90
CA GLN A 261 -4.88 22.25 0.25
C GLN A 261 -3.34 22.15 0.27
N GLU A 262 -2.77 21.02 -0.13
CA GLU A 262 -1.34 20.89 -0.45
C GLU A 262 -0.90 21.91 -1.53
N MET A 263 -1.82 22.21 -2.46
CA MET A 263 -1.61 23.20 -3.54
C MET A 263 -1.52 24.66 -3.08
N GLN A 264 -2.11 25.04 -1.93
CA GLN A 264 -2.04 26.43 -1.46
C GLN A 264 -0.61 26.82 -1.04
N ARG A 265 0.21 25.87 -0.59
CA ARG A 265 1.64 26.09 -0.32
C ARG A 265 2.51 26.06 -1.57
N MET A 266 2.07 25.41 -2.64
CA MET A 266 2.78 25.41 -3.94
C MET A 266 2.62 26.72 -4.72
N GLY A 267 1.92 27.71 -4.18
CA GLY A 267 1.92 29.10 -4.67
C GLY A 267 0.98 29.32 -5.86
N GLY A 268 -0.28 29.65 -5.56
CA GLY A 268 -1.24 30.35 -6.43
C GLY A 268 -1.75 29.61 -7.68
N LEU A 269 -3.02 29.85 -8.03
CA LEU A 269 -3.67 29.34 -9.24
C LEU A 269 -3.07 30.00 -10.50
N SER A 270 -2.03 29.39 -11.07
CA SER A 270 -1.41 29.80 -12.34
C SER A 270 -0.94 28.57 -13.15
N LEU A 271 -0.51 28.75 -14.41
CA LEU A 271 0.16 27.71 -15.20
C LEU A 271 1.34 27.04 -14.46
N SER A 272 1.96 27.73 -13.49
CA SER A 272 2.98 27.18 -12.60
C SER A 272 2.49 26.01 -11.74
N LEU A 273 1.21 26.00 -11.37
CA LEU A 273 0.63 25.00 -10.49
C LEU A 273 0.50 23.64 -11.19
N LEU A 274 0.04 23.63 -12.45
CA LEU A 274 -0.05 22.42 -13.26
C LEU A 274 1.33 21.79 -13.52
N SER A 275 2.39 22.60 -13.63
CA SER A 275 3.76 22.09 -13.71
C SER A 275 4.16 21.42 -12.41
N LYS A 276 3.95 22.09 -11.26
CA LYS A 276 4.32 21.57 -9.94
C LYS A 276 3.60 20.25 -9.61
N ILE A 277 2.32 20.14 -9.97
CA ILE A 277 1.56 18.88 -9.87
C ILE A 277 2.24 17.77 -10.68
N LYS A 278 2.58 18.04 -11.94
CA LYS A 278 3.23 17.04 -12.81
C LYS A 278 4.60 16.66 -12.28
N ASP A 279 5.36 17.62 -11.76
CA ASP A 279 6.68 17.40 -11.17
C ASP A 279 6.57 16.53 -9.91
N TYR A 280 5.59 16.79 -9.04
CA TYR A 280 5.31 15.98 -7.85
C TYR A 280 4.88 14.56 -8.22
N GLU A 281 3.89 14.40 -9.09
CA GLU A 281 3.47 13.07 -9.57
C GLU A 281 4.63 12.31 -10.23
N LEU A 282 5.51 13.00 -10.96
CA LEU A 282 6.71 12.41 -11.55
C LEU A 282 7.72 11.99 -10.47
N SER A 283 7.89 12.78 -9.40
CA SER A 283 8.77 12.39 -8.29
C SER A 283 8.28 11.10 -7.62
N ILE A 284 6.97 10.94 -7.38
CA ILE A 284 6.42 9.69 -6.84
C ILE A 284 6.68 8.54 -7.80
N ARG A 285 6.40 8.71 -9.10
CA ARG A 285 6.67 7.67 -10.11
C ARG A 285 8.15 7.28 -10.17
N ASN A 286 9.06 8.23 -9.97
CA ASN A 286 10.49 7.96 -9.93
C ASN A 286 10.91 7.18 -8.69
N VAL A 287 10.26 7.36 -7.53
CA VAL A 287 10.48 6.50 -6.35
C VAL A 287 10.19 5.03 -6.70
N TYR A 288 9.06 4.74 -7.33
CA TYR A 288 8.73 3.37 -7.75
C TYR A 288 9.70 2.82 -8.79
N LEU A 289 10.15 3.66 -9.71
CA LEU A 289 11.15 3.28 -10.71
C LEU A 289 12.49 2.92 -10.06
N ASP A 290 12.92 3.69 -9.06
CA ASP A 290 14.14 3.42 -8.32
C ASP A 290 14.00 2.16 -7.45
N ILE A 291 12.84 1.93 -6.84
CA ILE A 291 12.53 0.64 -6.19
C ILE A 291 12.69 -0.49 -7.21
N ALA A 292 11.99 -0.43 -8.35
CA ALA A 292 11.97 -1.48 -9.37
C ALA A 292 13.36 -1.80 -9.93
N ARG A 293 14.23 -0.79 -10.09
CA ARG A 293 15.62 -0.96 -10.55
C ARG A 293 16.53 -1.66 -9.53
N ASN A 294 16.15 -1.67 -8.25
CA ASN A 294 16.94 -2.20 -7.14
C ASN A 294 16.36 -3.50 -6.53
N LEU A 295 15.34 -4.10 -7.17
CA LEU A 295 14.79 -5.41 -6.81
C LEU A 295 15.70 -6.59 -7.20
#